data_AF-A0A9D6IU75-F1
#
_entry.id   AF-A0A9D6IU75-F1
#
_cell.length_a   1.000
_cell.length_b   1.000
_cell.length_c   1.000
_cell.angle_alpha   90.00
_cell.angle_beta   90.00
_cell.angle_gamma   90.00
#
_symmetry.space_group_name_H-M   'P 1'
#
loop_
_entity.id
_entity.type
_entity.pdbx_description
1 polymer ?
#
loop_
_entity_poly.entity_id
_entity_poly.type
_entity_poly.pdbx_seq_one_letter_code
_entity_poly.pdbx_strand_id
1 'polypeptide(L)'
;MTRHFEKRGRLRLYRKVQVNGPAVLLAFGMAGERDVEVRTECASPAGARAAAERRAGLATGAGFAEVGVGSGTPGVLRCFRGGGGRTRPRRTNGRTTASAGV
;
A
#
# COMPACT_ATOMS: atom_id res chain seq x y z
N MET A 1 4.96 15.98 2.46
CA MET A 1 3.78 15.25 3.04
C MET A 1 3.49 14.08 2.12
N THR A 2 3.23 12.89 2.67
CA THR A 2 2.91 11.69 1.89
C THR A 2 1.82 10.91 2.60
N ARG A 3 0.78 10.51 1.87
CA ARG A 3 -0.33 9.67 2.35
C ARG A 3 -0.49 8.48 1.43
N HIS A 4 -0.73 7.31 2.02
CA HIS A 4 -0.90 6.04 1.31
C HIS A 4 -2.25 5.43 1.64
N PHE A 5 -2.93 4.92 0.63
CA PHE A 5 -4.28 4.41 0.72
C PHE A 5 -4.33 3.05 0.06
N GLU A 6 -5.02 2.10 0.70
CA GLU A 6 -5.18 0.75 0.18
C GLU A 6 -6.65 0.34 0.19
N LYS A 7 -7.05 -0.38 -0.85
CA LYS A 7 -8.37 -1.01 -0.91
C LYS A 7 -8.18 -2.51 -0.96
N ARG A 8 -8.66 -3.18 0.10
CA ARG A 8 -8.69 -4.64 0.17
C ARG A 8 -9.89 -5.13 -0.63
N GLY A 9 -9.62 -5.94 -1.63
CA GLY A 9 -10.61 -6.59 -2.48
C GLY A 9 -9.96 -7.76 -3.22
N ARG A 10 -10.63 -8.28 -4.25
CA ARG A 10 -10.05 -9.33 -5.12
C ARG A 10 -8.71 -8.88 -5.74
N LEU A 11 -8.62 -7.60 -6.08
CA LEU A 11 -7.38 -6.93 -6.46
C LEU A 11 -6.95 -6.01 -5.32
N ARG A 12 -5.68 -6.09 -4.92
CA ARG A 12 -5.10 -5.19 -3.91
C ARG A 12 -4.71 -3.88 -4.57
N LEU A 13 -5.62 -2.92 -4.54
CA LEU A 13 -5.39 -1.60 -5.14
C LEU A 13 -4.75 -0.67 -4.11
N TYR A 14 -3.86 0.19 -4.57
CA TYR A 14 -3.33 1.26 -3.75
C TYR A 14 -3.34 2.61 -4.47
N ARG A 15 -3.33 3.67 -3.67
CA ARG A 15 -3.17 5.05 -4.12
C ARG A 15 -2.21 5.76 -3.19
N LYS A 16 -1.30 6.56 -3.74
CA LYS A 16 -0.38 7.40 -3.00
C LYS A 16 -0.63 8.85 -3.38
N VAL A 17 -0.65 9.73 -2.39
CA VAL A 17 -0.74 11.18 -2.57
C VAL A 17 0.46 11.82 -1.88
N GLN A 18 1.29 12.52 -2.64
CA GLN A 18 2.49 13.17 -2.14
C GLN A 18 2.52 14.64 -2.57
N VAL A 19 2.98 15.51 -1.67
CA VAL A 19 3.19 16.93 -1.94
C VAL A 19 4.67 17.25 -1.87
N ASN A 20 5.20 17.79 -2.97
CA ASN A 20 6.57 18.24 -3.13
C ASN A 20 6.56 19.71 -3.59
N GLY A 21 6.65 20.65 -2.64
CA GLY A 21 6.56 22.09 -2.94
C GLY A 21 5.22 22.46 -3.60
N PRO A 22 5.22 23.11 -4.78
CA PRO A 22 4.00 23.42 -5.54
C PRO A 22 3.46 22.24 -6.36
N ALA A 23 4.11 21.06 -6.33
CA ALA A 23 3.65 19.89 -7.07
C ALA A 23 2.93 18.87 -6.18
N VAL A 24 1.92 18.22 -6.76
CA VAL A 24 1.27 17.03 -6.22
C VAL A 24 1.65 15.85 -7.10
N LEU A 25 2.12 14.77 -6.49
CA LEU A 25 2.29 13.48 -7.13
C LEU A 25 1.21 12.52 -6.66
N LEU A 26 0.57 11.87 -7.62
CA LEU A 26 -0.41 10.82 -7.40
C LEU A 26 0.14 9.54 -8.00
N ALA A 27 0.24 8.47 -7.22
CA ALA A 27 0.55 7.15 -7.75
C ALA A 27 -0.66 6.23 -7.56
N PHE A 28 -0.95 5.41 -8.56
CA PHE A 28 -2.03 4.43 -8.52
C PHE A 28 -1.53 3.10 -9.07
N GLY A 29 -1.95 2.00 -8.46
CA GLY A 29 -1.57 0.70 -8.98
C GLY A 29 -2.19 -0.48 -8.24
N MET A 30 -1.78 -1.66 -8.68
CA MET A 30 -2.02 -2.92 -7.99
C MET A 30 -0.76 -3.32 -7.22
N ALA A 31 -0.93 -3.86 -6.02
CA ALA A 31 0.20 -4.31 -5.20
C ALA A 31 0.98 -5.42 -5.92
N GLY A 32 2.28 -5.20 -6.15
CA GLY A 32 3.16 -6.13 -6.86
C GLY A 32 3.30 -5.87 -8.37
N GLU A 33 2.60 -4.87 -8.91
CA GLU A 33 2.72 -4.44 -10.31
C GLU A 33 3.34 -3.04 -10.44
N ARG A 34 3.67 -2.65 -11.68
CA ARG A 34 4.10 -1.28 -11.99
C ARG A 34 2.96 -0.31 -11.70
N ASP A 35 3.30 0.83 -11.14
CA ASP A 35 2.39 1.90 -10.84
C ASP A 35 2.37 2.98 -11.93
N VAL A 36 1.26 3.70 -11.95
CA VAL A 36 1.09 4.89 -12.77
C VAL A 36 1.26 6.10 -11.88
N GLU A 37 2.28 6.90 -12.16
CA GLU A 37 2.50 8.19 -11.51
C GLU A 37 1.99 9.34 -12.37
N VAL A 38 1.27 10.24 -11.74
CA VAL A 38 0.78 11.49 -12.32
C VAL A 38 1.30 12.63 -11.47
N ARG A 39 2.10 13.50 -12.08
CA ARG A 39 2.55 14.75 -11.47
C ARG A 39 1.68 15.90 -11.95
N THR A 40 1.24 16.74 -11.02
CA THR A 40 0.47 17.95 -11.32
C THR A 40 1.11 19.13 -10.61
N GLU A 41 1.46 20.16 -11.38
CA GLU A 41 1.97 21.41 -10.84
C GLU A 41 0.81 22.35 -10.51
N CYS A 42 0.88 22.96 -9.34
CA CYS A 42 -0.12 23.91 -8.86
C CYS A 42 0.49 25.32 -8.83
N ALA A 43 -0.37 26.33 -8.91
CA ALA A 43 0.06 27.73 -8.85
C ALA A 43 0.78 28.12 -7.55
N SER A 44 0.61 27.36 -6.46
CA SER A 44 1.29 27.59 -5.19
C SER A 44 1.42 26.31 -4.34
N PRO A 45 2.34 26.28 -3.36
CA PRO A 45 2.43 25.18 -2.38
C PRO A 45 1.15 24.98 -1.56
N ALA A 46 0.43 26.06 -1.23
CA ALA A 46 -0.86 25.97 -0.56
C ALA A 46 -1.91 25.30 -1.46
N GLY A 47 -1.92 25.65 -2.75
CA GLY A 47 -2.78 25.00 -3.75
C GLY A 47 -2.50 23.50 -3.89
N ALA A 48 -1.21 23.12 -3.89
CA ALA A 48 -0.80 21.72 -3.93
C ALA A 48 -1.29 20.94 -2.70
N ARG A 49 -1.19 21.51 -1.49
CA ARG A 49 -1.72 20.88 -0.27
C ARG A 49 -3.24 20.72 -0.33
N ALA A 50 -3.97 21.76 -0.75
CA ALA A 50 -5.43 21.70 -0.89
C ALA A 50 -5.85 20.64 -1.94
N ALA A 51 -5.12 20.53 -3.05
CA ALA A 51 -5.36 19.50 -4.05
C ALA A 51 -5.07 18.09 -3.51
N ALA A 52 -4.01 17.91 -2.74
CA ALA A 52 -3.69 16.63 -2.09
C ALA A 52 -4.79 16.20 -1.10
N GLU A 53 -5.30 17.11 -0.27
CA GLU A 53 -6.41 16.83 0.64
C GLU A 53 -7.69 16.42 -0.11
N ARG A 54 -8.04 17.12 -1.20
CA ARG A 54 -9.17 16.72 -2.05
C ARG A 54 -8.97 15.30 -2.60
N ARG A 55 -7.77 14.95 -3.06
CA ARG A 55 -7.45 13.62 -3.60
C ARG A 55 -7.50 12.54 -2.53
N ALA A 56 -7.04 12.82 -1.31
CA ALA A 56 -7.18 11.95 -0.16
C ALA A 56 -8.66 11.69 0.18
N GLY A 57 -9.47 12.75 0.26
CA GLY A 57 -10.91 12.62 0.49
C GLY A 57 -11.63 11.76 -0.55
N LEU A 58 -11.27 11.91 -1.83
CA LEU A 58 -11.78 11.05 -2.90
C LEU A 58 -11.35 9.58 -2.76
N ALA A 59 -10.14 9.31 -2.28
CA ALA A 59 -9.69 7.94 -2.02
C ALA A 59 -10.52 7.30 -0.89
N THR A 60 -10.71 8.01 0.22
CA THR A 60 -11.55 7.56 1.34
C THR A 60 -13.00 7.33 0.91
N GLY A 61 -13.60 8.28 0.16
CA GLY A 61 -14.95 8.16 -0.36
C GLY A 61 -15.13 6.99 -1.34
N ALA A 62 -14.06 6.56 -2.02
CA ALA A 62 -14.04 5.38 -2.86
C ALA A 62 -13.80 4.06 -2.09
N GLY A 63 -13.76 4.10 -0.76
CA GLY A 63 -13.57 2.95 0.12
C GLY A 63 -12.12 2.47 0.23
N PHE A 64 -11.14 3.34 -0.02
CA PHE A 64 -9.74 3.06 0.35
C PHE A 64 -9.53 3.45 1.82
N ALA A 65 -8.77 2.63 2.54
CA ALA A 65 -8.33 2.91 3.90
C ALA A 65 -6.95 3.56 3.87
N GLU A 66 -6.75 4.62 4.65
CA GLU A 66 -5.44 5.22 4.84
C GLU A 66 -4.54 4.29 5.68
N VAL A 67 -3.30 4.12 5.25
CA VAL A 67 -2.32 3.26 5.90
C VAL A 67 -1.06 4.09 6.16
N GLY A 68 -0.61 4.09 7.42
CA GLY A 68 0.64 4.76 7.80
C GLY A 68 1.82 4.11 7.09
N VAL A 69 2.53 4.89 6.27
CA VAL A 69 3.80 4.46 5.67
C VAL A 69 4.93 4.78 6.65
N GLY A 70 5.53 3.74 7.23
CA GLY A 70 6.76 3.89 8.02
C GLY A 70 7.89 4.45 7.17
N SER A 71 8.84 5.15 7.80
CA SER A 71 10.03 5.71 7.14
C SER A 71 10.89 4.61 6.54
N GLY A 72 10.69 4.27 5.26
CA GLY A 72 11.62 3.41 4.53
C GLY A 72 11.04 2.37 3.56
N THR A 73 9.72 2.24 3.38
CA THR A 73 9.18 1.26 2.42
C THR A 73 8.22 1.92 1.44
N PRO A 74 8.42 1.84 0.11
CA PRO A 74 7.31 2.01 -0.83
C PRO A 74 6.27 0.95 -0.46
N GLY A 75 4.97 1.28 -0.51
CA GLY A 75 3.85 0.49 0.02
C GLY A 75 3.60 -0.87 -0.66
N VAL A 76 4.65 -1.67 -0.89
CA VAL A 76 4.57 -3.11 -0.97
C VAL A 76 4.42 -3.60 0.47
N LEU A 77 3.16 -3.73 0.92
CA LEU A 77 2.87 -4.68 2.00
C LEU A 77 3.48 -6.02 1.59
N ARG A 78 4.54 -6.41 2.29
CA ARG A 78 5.30 -7.66 2.18
C ARG A 78 4.59 -8.69 1.30
N CYS A 79 5.22 -9.08 0.20
CA CYS A 79 5.01 -10.41 -0.35
C CYS A 79 5.09 -11.38 0.85
N PHE A 80 3.97 -12.00 1.24
CA PHE A 80 4.07 -13.25 1.98
C PHE A 80 4.52 -14.31 0.97
N ARG A 81 5.81 -14.28 0.62
CA ARG A 81 6.49 -15.51 0.24
C ARG A 81 6.58 -16.27 1.56
N GLY A 82 5.79 -17.33 1.68
CA GLY A 82 5.73 -18.16 2.87
C GLY A 82 7.14 -18.45 3.37
N GLY A 83 7.38 -18.17 4.64
CA GLY A 83 8.69 -18.31 5.26
C GLY A 83 8.62 -18.12 6.76
N GLY A 84 8.24 -19.20 7.46
CA GLY A 84 8.74 -19.51 8.81
C GLY A 84 7.95 -18.98 10.02
N GLY A 85 7.13 -19.86 10.61
CA GLY A 85 6.71 -19.80 12.02
C GLY A 85 5.20 -19.72 12.21
N ARG A 86 4.46 -20.72 12.69
CA ARG A 86 4.78 -22.03 13.26
C ARG A 86 4.01 -23.08 12.47
N THR A 87 4.66 -24.15 12.06
CA THR A 87 3.99 -25.38 11.64
C THR A 87 3.08 -25.79 12.80
N ARG A 88 1.77 -25.60 12.67
CA ARG A 88 0.84 -26.26 13.60
C ARG A 88 1.08 -27.76 13.39
N PRO A 89 1.52 -28.52 14.40
CA PRO A 89 1.59 -29.96 14.25
C PRO A 89 0.16 -30.44 13.99
N ARG A 90 -0.12 -30.90 12.78
CA ARG A 90 -1.36 -31.60 12.49
C ARG A 90 -1.22 -32.98 13.11
N ARG A 91 -1.85 -33.18 14.27
CA ARG A 91 -2.03 -34.51 14.84
C ARG A 91 -2.99 -35.27 13.93
N THR A 92 -2.46 -36.25 13.22
CA THR A 92 -3.27 -37.29 12.59
C THR A 92 -2.68 -38.62 13.07
N ASN A 93 -3.47 -39.36 13.84
CA ASN A 93 -3.18 -40.72 14.33
C ASN A 93 -1.80 -40.90 15.00
N GLY A 94 -1.48 -40.07 15.99
CA GLY A 94 -0.41 -40.36 16.95
C GLY A 94 1.04 -40.24 16.47
N ARG A 95 1.31 -39.77 15.24
CA ARG A 95 2.68 -39.59 14.74
C ARG A 95 2.91 -38.19 14.16
N THR A 96 3.93 -37.50 14.66
CA THR A 96 4.36 -36.18 14.18
C THR A 96 5.52 -36.36 13.21
N THR A 97 5.41 -35.86 11.97
CA THR A 97 6.56 -35.70 11.07
C THR A 97 6.61 -34.26 10.55
N ALA A 98 7.80 -33.67 10.54
CA ALA A 98 8.08 -32.37 9.96
C ALA A 98 8.84 -32.58 8.64
N SER A 99 8.32 -32.04 7.54
CA SER A 99 9.06 -31.93 6.28
C SER A 99 9.66 -30.53 6.19
N ALA A 100 10.99 -30.47 6.03
CA ALA A 100 11.72 -29.27 5.67
C ALA A 100 11.70 -29.13 4.14
N GLY A 101 11.24 -27.99 3.63
CA GLY A 101 11.25 -27.66 2.21
C GLY A 101 12.28 -26.57 1.92
N VAL A 102 13.10 -26.84 0.91
CA VAL A 102 14.21 -26.07 0.32
C VAL A 102 13.78 -24.70 -0.19
#